data_AF-A0A3S1A227-F1
#
_entry.id   AF-A0A3S1A227-F1
#
_cell.length_a   1.000
_cell.length_b   1.000
_cell.length_c   1.000
_cell.angle_alpha   90.00
_cell.angle_beta   90.00
_cell.angle_gamma   90.00
#
_symmetry.space_group_name_H-M   'P 1'
#
loop_
_entity.id
_entity.type
_entity.pdbx_description
1 polymer ?
#
loop_
_entity_poly.entity_id
_entity_poly.type
_entity_poly.pdbx_seq_one_letter_code
_entity_poly.pdbx_strand_id
1 'polypeptide(L)'
;MRGMWIYNRWRQYRYRFLPWLLFNLKDRSVRSVSEHEADSLVSDICFHNFLWEFLSTLHMALSDKDAHLMTAAEKYSRGLNVMKECSGFCIERTDSTLPSGGHGVSVTSGVIPKHHVTSLYPGLLYQPYDPVFFQSIGNHFIFRCIDGVLVDGNDKGLSKSLYKSCMKRDSLWPLLACDESWLTDTPLCPLSVGQYVNNHNKKYPANVAYQEFSLPADFPAHLRQYLPINFYSSILNVPEGLHRQVKIVALVSLDSIHCGQELFSSYFTLVNS
;
A
#
# COMPACT_ATOMS: atom_id res chain seq x y z
N MET A 1 14.93 -17.22 -27.57
CA MET A 1 13.87 -17.12 -26.54
C MET A 1 14.23 -16.28 -25.31
N ARG A 2 15.45 -16.36 -24.73
CA ARG A 2 15.86 -15.52 -23.57
C ARG A 2 15.89 -13.99 -23.84
N GLY A 3 16.28 -13.56 -25.05
CA GLY A 3 16.35 -12.13 -25.39
C GLY A 3 14.99 -11.41 -25.40
N MET A 4 13.92 -12.10 -25.83
CA MET A 4 12.56 -11.54 -25.84
C MET A 4 12.01 -11.34 -24.42
N TRP A 5 12.39 -12.22 -23.49
CA TRP A 5 12.01 -12.15 -22.08
C TRP A 5 12.67 -10.96 -21.36
N ILE A 6 13.98 -10.78 -21.58
CA ILE A 6 14.74 -9.63 -21.02
C ILE A 6 14.20 -8.31 -21.59
N TYR A 7 13.92 -8.26 -22.90
CA TYR A 7 13.36 -7.08 -23.56
C TYR A 7 11.97 -6.70 -23.02
N ASN A 8 11.07 -7.68 -22.86
CA ASN A 8 9.73 -7.45 -22.32
C ASN A 8 9.78 -7.02 -20.85
N ARG A 9 10.66 -7.63 -20.05
CA ARG A 9 10.87 -7.27 -18.65
C ARG A 9 11.41 -5.84 -18.53
N TRP A 10 12.36 -5.45 -19.38
CA TRP A 10 12.89 -4.09 -19.44
C TRP A 10 11.82 -3.06 -19.84
N ARG A 11 10.98 -3.36 -20.84
CA ARG A 11 9.89 -2.45 -21.26
C ARG A 11 8.90 -2.13 -20.14
N GLN A 12 8.63 -3.09 -19.26
CA GLN A 12 7.76 -2.89 -18.09
C GLN A 12 8.50 -2.26 -16.91
N TYR A 13 9.78 -2.58 -16.73
CA TYR A 13 10.60 -2.11 -15.61
C TYR A 13 11.13 -0.68 -15.80
N ARG A 14 11.37 -0.22 -17.04
CA ARG A 14 11.97 1.11 -17.31
C ARG A 14 11.17 2.29 -16.73
N TYR A 15 9.85 2.15 -16.62
CA TYR A 15 8.99 3.16 -16.00
C TYR A 15 9.04 3.17 -14.47
N ARG A 16 9.80 2.25 -13.87
CA ARG A 16 10.05 2.11 -12.42
C ARG A 16 11.52 2.34 -12.08
N PHE A 17 12.42 2.30 -13.07
CA PHE A 17 13.85 2.55 -12.88
C PHE A 17 14.15 4.04 -12.84
N LEU A 18 14.48 4.55 -11.66
CA LEU A 18 14.67 5.98 -11.42
C LEU A 18 15.68 6.69 -12.33
N PRO A 19 16.88 6.13 -12.61
CA PRO A 19 17.78 6.74 -13.58
C PRO A 19 17.13 6.89 -14.96
N TRP A 20 16.43 5.86 -15.46
CA TRP A 20 15.71 5.96 -16.73
C TRP A 20 14.61 7.00 -16.69
N LEU A 21 13.86 7.10 -15.58
CA LEU A 21 12.85 8.13 -15.39
C LEU A 21 13.46 9.53 -15.44
N LEU A 22 14.56 9.78 -14.73
CA LEU A 22 15.26 11.07 -14.70
C LEU A 22 15.80 11.47 -16.08
N PHE A 23 16.38 10.51 -16.83
CA PHE A 23 16.93 10.78 -18.17
C PHE A 23 15.85 11.02 -19.25
N ASN A 24 14.62 10.52 -19.05
CA ASN A 24 13.51 10.64 -20.01
C ASN A 24 12.42 11.64 -19.57
N LEU A 25 12.74 12.55 -18.63
CA LEU A 25 11.81 13.58 -18.14
C LEU A 25 11.31 14.54 -19.25
N LYS A 26 12.12 14.79 -20.29
CA LYS A 26 11.82 15.77 -21.36
C LYS A 26 10.66 15.38 -22.28
N ASP A 27 10.37 14.08 -22.42
CA ASP A 27 9.31 13.56 -23.30
C ASP A 27 7.97 13.34 -22.57
N ARG A 28 7.86 13.81 -21.32
CA ARG A 28 6.58 13.83 -20.61
C ARG A 28 6.05 15.25 -20.60
N SER A 29 4.85 15.44 -21.15
CA SER A 29 4.03 16.60 -20.84
C SER A 29 3.83 16.65 -19.33
N VAL A 30 4.52 17.59 -18.68
CA VAL A 30 4.23 17.99 -17.30
C VAL A 30 2.90 18.73 -17.35
N ARG A 31 1.82 17.98 -17.27
CA ARG A 31 0.46 18.51 -17.20
C ARG A 31 0.20 18.82 -15.72
N SER A 32 0.12 20.10 -15.38
CA SER A 32 -0.34 20.57 -14.08
C SER A 32 -1.80 20.19 -13.88
N VAL A 33 -2.13 19.52 -12.78
CA VAL A 33 -3.50 19.22 -12.40
C VAL A 33 -3.99 20.32 -11.46
N SER A 34 -5.11 20.93 -11.82
CA SER A 34 -5.89 21.82 -10.98
C SER A 34 -6.83 21.02 -10.08
N GLU A 35 -6.84 21.35 -8.79
CA GLU A 35 -7.84 21.03 -7.76
C GLU A 35 -7.99 19.55 -7.33
N HIS A 36 -7.37 19.27 -6.17
CA HIS A 36 -7.24 17.98 -5.47
C HIS A 36 -8.54 17.32 -4.97
N GLU A 37 -9.70 17.97 -5.09
CA GLU A 37 -10.94 17.51 -4.45
C GLU A 37 -11.95 16.87 -5.42
N ALA A 38 -11.92 17.22 -6.71
CA ALA A 38 -12.99 16.84 -7.66
C ALA A 38 -12.94 15.38 -8.15
N ASP A 39 -11.79 14.70 -8.06
CA ASP A 39 -11.58 13.35 -8.61
C ASP A 39 -11.38 12.24 -7.55
N SER A 40 -11.51 12.57 -6.26
CA SER A 40 -11.35 11.58 -5.19
C SER A 40 -12.57 10.66 -5.08
N LEU A 41 -12.36 9.34 -5.16
CA LEU A 41 -13.45 8.36 -5.04
C LEU A 41 -13.96 8.28 -3.60
N VAL A 42 -13.05 8.46 -2.64
CA VAL A 42 -13.32 8.51 -1.19
C VAL A 42 -12.73 9.80 -0.64
N SER A 43 -13.49 10.59 0.12
CA SER A 43 -12.93 11.81 0.73
C SER A 43 -11.91 11.47 1.83
N ASP A 44 -10.99 12.39 2.12
CA ASP A 44 -10.01 12.23 3.21
C ASP A 44 -10.70 11.98 4.56
N ILE A 45 -11.79 12.69 4.85
CA ILE A 45 -12.58 12.52 6.08
C ILE A 45 -13.16 11.11 6.16
N CYS A 46 -13.75 10.60 5.07
CA CYS A 46 -14.28 9.25 5.03
C CYS A 46 -13.17 8.21 5.24
N PHE A 47 -12.00 8.41 4.62
CA PHE A 47 -10.86 7.53 4.77
C PHE A 47 -10.31 7.54 6.21
N HIS A 48 -10.16 8.70 6.83
CA HIS A 48 -9.66 8.82 8.20
C HIS A 48 -10.61 8.18 9.21
N ASN A 49 -11.92 8.41 9.07
CA ASN A 49 -12.93 7.79 9.93
C ASN A 49 -12.90 6.27 9.79
N PHE A 50 -12.90 5.76 8.55
CA PHE A 50 -12.80 4.33 8.27
C PHE A 50 -11.54 3.72 8.89
N LEU A 51 -10.38 4.34 8.65
CA LEU A 51 -9.10 3.83 9.12
C LEU A 51 -9.03 3.86 10.66
N TRP A 52 -9.51 4.93 11.28
CA TRP A 52 -9.55 5.03 12.74
C TRP A 52 -10.45 3.97 13.36
N GLU A 53 -11.67 3.80 12.84
CA GLU A 53 -12.63 2.81 13.36
C GLU A 53 -12.11 1.39 13.17
N PHE A 54 -11.59 1.08 11.98
CA PHE A 54 -11.01 -0.22 11.66
C PHE A 54 -9.84 -0.56 12.57
N LEU A 55 -8.85 0.34 12.72
CA LEU A 55 -7.67 0.07 13.52
C LEU A 55 -7.97 0.07 15.02
N SER A 56 -8.93 0.87 15.48
CA SER A 56 -9.40 0.81 16.86
C SER A 56 -10.06 -0.53 17.18
N THR A 57 -10.92 -1.02 16.28
CA THR A 57 -11.56 -2.35 16.42
C THR A 57 -10.53 -3.47 16.38
N LEU A 58 -9.56 -3.38 15.46
CA LEU A 58 -8.45 -4.32 15.38
C LEU A 58 -7.61 -4.31 16.66
N HIS A 59 -7.34 -3.12 17.22
CA HIS A 59 -6.59 -2.97 18.46
C HIS A 59 -7.31 -3.67 19.62
N MET A 60 -8.62 -3.46 19.77
CA MET A 60 -9.42 -4.11 20.79
C MET A 60 -9.42 -5.63 20.64
N ALA A 61 -9.53 -6.14 19.41
CA ALA A 61 -9.52 -7.57 19.14
C ALA A 61 -8.17 -8.25 19.41
N LEU A 62 -7.06 -7.52 19.24
CA LEU A 62 -5.69 -8.03 19.37
C LEU A 62 -5.00 -7.68 20.69
N SER A 63 -5.63 -6.86 21.55
CA SER A 63 -5.11 -6.47 22.86
C SER A 63 -5.75 -7.25 24.01
N ASP A 64 -6.51 -8.31 23.69
CA ASP A 64 -7.09 -9.24 24.66
C ASP A 64 -5.99 -9.87 25.54
N LYS A 65 -6.31 -10.23 26.78
CA LYS A 65 -5.32 -10.75 27.75
C LYS A 65 -4.59 -11.99 27.23
N ASP A 66 -5.27 -12.79 26.41
CA ASP A 66 -4.71 -14.01 25.83
C ASP A 66 -4.02 -13.79 24.48
N ALA A 67 -3.96 -12.56 23.97
CA ALA A 67 -3.36 -12.26 22.66
C ALA A 67 -1.86 -12.56 22.58
N HIS A 68 -1.17 -12.67 23.71
CA HIS A 68 0.24 -13.08 23.77
C HIS A 68 0.42 -14.59 23.52
N LEU A 69 -0.63 -15.40 23.73
CA LEU A 69 -0.63 -16.84 23.48
C LEU A 69 -1.00 -17.17 22.03
N MET A 70 -1.62 -16.23 21.32
CA MET A 70 -2.04 -16.41 19.93
C MET A 70 -0.85 -16.46 18.97
N THR A 71 -0.87 -17.45 18.09
CA THR A 71 0.00 -17.55 16.92
C THR A 71 -0.27 -16.42 15.92
N ALA A 72 0.66 -16.18 14.99
CA ALA A 72 0.47 -15.20 13.92
C ALA A 72 -0.77 -15.52 13.04
N ALA A 73 -1.03 -16.80 12.78
CA ALA A 73 -2.18 -17.24 12.00
C ALA A 73 -3.51 -16.96 12.71
N GLU A 74 -3.59 -17.20 14.03
CA GLU A 74 -4.78 -16.88 14.82
C GLU A 74 -5.02 -15.36 14.87
N LYS A 75 -3.97 -14.56 15.02
CA LYS A 75 -4.09 -13.09 14.98
C LYS A 75 -4.58 -12.60 13.62
N TYR A 76 -4.05 -13.17 12.54
CA TYR A 76 -4.49 -12.86 11.18
C TYR A 76 -5.97 -13.24 10.97
N SER A 77 -6.37 -14.44 11.38
CA SER A 77 -7.77 -14.88 11.31
C SER A 77 -8.70 -13.94 12.10
N ARG A 78 -8.27 -13.46 13.27
CA ARG A 78 -9.02 -12.47 14.04
C ARG A 78 -9.09 -11.11 13.34
N GLY A 79 -8.01 -10.70 12.69
CA GLY A 79 -8.00 -9.51 11.83
C GLY A 79 -8.99 -9.63 10.66
N LEU A 80 -9.07 -10.79 10.00
CA LEU A 80 -10.07 -11.03 8.95
C LEU A 80 -11.50 -10.96 9.48
N ASN A 81 -11.77 -11.44 10.70
CA ASN A 81 -13.08 -11.28 11.33
C ASN A 81 -13.42 -9.79 11.55
N VAL A 82 -12.46 -9.00 12.06
CA VAL A 82 -12.62 -7.55 12.19
C VAL A 82 -12.90 -6.90 10.84
N MET A 83 -12.19 -7.29 9.79
CA MET A 83 -12.44 -6.79 8.43
C MET A 83 -13.85 -7.13 7.95
N LYS A 84 -14.32 -8.35 8.22
CA LYS A 84 -15.68 -8.76 7.86
C LYS A 84 -16.74 -7.95 8.60
N GLU A 85 -16.53 -7.71 9.89
CA GLU A 85 -17.46 -6.97 10.75
C GLU A 85 -17.50 -5.49 10.40
N CYS A 86 -16.34 -4.84 10.26
CA CYS A 86 -16.24 -3.40 9.95
C CYS A 86 -16.62 -3.09 8.50
N SER A 87 -16.20 -3.92 7.54
CA SER A 87 -16.29 -3.59 6.11
C SER A 87 -17.32 -4.44 5.34
N GLY A 88 -17.85 -5.52 5.94
CA GLY A 88 -18.79 -6.43 5.28
C GLY A 88 -18.14 -7.43 4.31
N PHE A 89 -16.82 -7.40 4.14
CA PHE A 89 -16.08 -8.28 3.24
C PHE A 89 -14.71 -8.70 3.81
N CYS A 90 -14.11 -9.72 3.22
CA CYS A 90 -12.71 -10.08 3.44
C CYS A 90 -11.96 -10.06 2.10
N ILE A 91 -10.72 -9.59 2.13
CA ILE A 91 -9.78 -9.75 1.04
C ILE A 91 -8.53 -10.48 1.55
N GLU A 92 -7.96 -11.31 0.70
CA GLU A 92 -6.77 -12.08 1.04
C GLU A 92 -5.84 -12.19 -0.16
N ARG A 93 -4.56 -12.42 0.12
CA ARG A 93 -3.59 -12.76 -0.92
C ARG A 93 -3.88 -14.18 -1.41
N THR A 94 -4.10 -14.34 -2.71
CA THR A 94 -4.37 -15.63 -3.35
C THR A 94 -3.43 -15.86 -4.53
N ASP A 95 -3.46 -17.05 -5.12
CA ASP A 95 -2.91 -17.21 -6.47
C ASP A 95 -3.68 -16.32 -7.44
N SER A 96 -2.95 -15.67 -8.35
CA SER A 96 -3.56 -14.80 -9.36
C SER A 96 -4.22 -15.64 -10.45
N THR A 97 -5.37 -15.17 -10.92
CA THR A 97 -6.05 -15.69 -12.11
C THR A 97 -5.29 -15.37 -13.41
N LEU A 98 -4.28 -14.50 -13.35
CA LEU A 98 -3.37 -14.23 -14.47
C LEU A 98 -2.33 -15.35 -14.59
N PRO A 99 -2.15 -15.97 -15.79
CA PRO A 99 -1.19 -17.07 -16.00
C PRO A 99 0.28 -16.79 -15.64
N SER A 100 0.65 -15.53 -15.41
CA SER A 100 1.99 -15.11 -14.98
C SER A 100 1.94 -14.01 -13.92
N GLY A 101 0.81 -13.86 -13.21
CA GLY A 101 0.64 -12.87 -12.15
C GLY A 101 1.30 -13.27 -10.84
N GLY A 102 1.60 -14.56 -10.66
CA GLY A 102 2.05 -15.07 -9.36
C GLY A 102 0.91 -14.98 -8.35
N HIS A 103 1.04 -14.06 -7.39
CA HIS A 103 -0.02 -13.83 -6.40
C HIS A 103 -0.86 -12.62 -6.79
N GLY A 104 -2.12 -12.62 -6.38
CA GLY A 104 -3.06 -11.52 -6.47
C GLY A 104 -3.72 -11.25 -5.13
N VAL A 105 -4.72 -10.37 -5.13
CA VAL A 105 -5.60 -10.15 -3.98
C VAL A 105 -7.02 -10.41 -4.44
N SER A 106 -7.75 -11.26 -3.72
CA SER A 106 -9.12 -11.62 -4.09
C SER A 106 -10.08 -11.42 -2.92
N VAL A 107 -11.34 -11.16 -3.24
CA VAL A 107 -12.42 -11.12 -2.24
C VAL A 107 -12.73 -12.56 -1.83
N THR A 108 -12.51 -12.91 -0.56
CA THR A 108 -12.76 -14.27 -0.04
C THR A 108 -14.07 -14.41 0.71
N SER A 109 -14.68 -13.29 1.11
CA SER A 109 -16.00 -13.25 1.74
C SER A 109 -16.69 -11.93 1.49
N GLY A 110 -18.02 -11.93 1.36
CA GLY A 110 -18.83 -10.72 1.23
C GLY A 110 -18.74 -10.05 -0.14
N VAL A 111 -19.03 -8.74 -0.15
CA VAL A 111 -19.04 -7.89 -1.34
C VAL A 111 -18.42 -6.56 -0.97
N ILE A 112 -17.45 -6.11 -1.76
CA ILE A 112 -16.87 -4.76 -1.66
C ILE A 112 -17.83 -3.81 -2.37
N PRO A 113 -18.42 -2.81 -1.71
CA PRO A 113 -19.23 -1.79 -2.36
C PRO A 113 -18.40 -0.95 -3.33
N LYS A 114 -19.04 -0.24 -4.27
CA LYS A 114 -18.37 0.79 -5.07
C LYS A 114 -17.87 1.93 -4.18
N HIS A 115 -16.71 2.51 -4.52
CA HIS A 115 -16.06 3.62 -3.81
C HIS A 115 -15.75 3.30 -2.34
N HIS A 116 -15.16 2.13 -2.10
CA HIS A 116 -14.79 1.66 -0.78
C HIS A 116 -13.30 1.33 -0.73
N VAL A 117 -12.67 1.61 0.42
CA VAL A 117 -11.26 1.25 0.66
C VAL A 117 -11.17 -0.27 0.74
N THR A 118 -10.34 -0.85 -0.13
CA THR A 118 -10.16 -2.30 -0.20
C THR A 118 -8.91 -2.73 0.56
N SER A 119 -7.79 -2.07 0.32
CA SER A 119 -6.47 -2.42 0.86
C SER A 119 -5.56 -1.20 0.95
N LEU A 120 -4.54 -1.30 1.79
CA LEU A 120 -3.44 -0.34 1.90
C LEU A 120 -2.24 -0.88 1.14
N TYR A 121 -1.55 0.00 0.41
CA TYR A 121 -0.27 -0.28 -0.20
C TYR A 121 0.83 -0.10 0.86
N PRO A 122 1.44 -1.18 1.36
CA PRO A 122 2.45 -1.08 2.39
C PRO A 122 3.78 -0.61 1.82
N GLY A 123 4.68 -0.12 2.68
CA GLY A 123 6.06 0.07 2.30
C GLY A 123 6.82 1.16 3.05
N LEU A 124 8.09 1.29 2.68
CA LEU A 124 8.99 2.30 3.21
C LEU A 124 8.89 3.58 2.36
N LEU A 125 8.62 4.71 3.02
CA LEU A 125 8.49 6.03 2.40
C LEU A 125 9.85 6.68 2.21
N TYR A 126 10.15 7.03 0.98
CA TYR A 126 11.30 7.82 0.57
C TYR A 126 10.83 9.21 0.17
N GLN A 127 11.35 10.22 0.84
CA GLN A 127 11.16 11.61 0.41
C GLN A 127 11.92 11.86 -0.88
N PRO A 128 11.57 12.93 -1.63
CA PRO A 128 12.42 13.40 -2.71
C PRO A 128 13.88 13.48 -2.23
N TYR A 129 14.80 12.98 -3.06
CA TYR A 129 16.24 12.91 -2.81
C TYR A 129 16.73 11.84 -1.81
N ASP A 130 15.84 11.11 -1.12
CA ASP A 130 16.29 9.98 -0.31
C ASP A 130 16.95 8.90 -1.20
N PRO A 131 18.01 8.23 -0.72
CA PRO A 131 18.73 7.24 -1.50
C PRO A 131 17.89 5.97 -1.70
N VAL A 132 17.45 5.77 -2.94
CA VAL A 132 16.60 4.62 -3.33
C VAL A 132 17.22 3.70 -4.38
N PHE A 133 18.43 4.00 -4.84
CA PHE A 133 19.05 3.34 -6.00
C PHE A 133 19.10 1.81 -5.86
N PHE A 134 19.74 1.26 -4.83
CA PHE A 134 20.00 -0.18 -4.74
C PHE A 134 18.73 -1.01 -4.58
N GLN A 135 17.81 -0.58 -3.73
CA GLN A 135 16.52 -1.24 -3.50
C GLN A 135 15.54 -1.07 -4.67
N SER A 136 15.78 -0.10 -5.57
CA SER A 136 14.98 0.04 -6.79
C SER A 136 15.33 -0.96 -7.88
N ILE A 137 16.53 -1.55 -7.84
CA ILE A 137 17.01 -2.44 -8.91
C ILE A 137 16.14 -3.70 -9.00
N GLY A 138 15.39 -3.81 -10.10
CA GLY A 138 14.49 -4.94 -10.36
C GLY A 138 13.24 -4.97 -9.47
N ASN A 139 12.95 -3.88 -8.75
CA ASN A 139 11.83 -3.79 -7.84
C ASN A 139 10.56 -3.32 -8.56
N HIS A 140 9.54 -4.17 -8.58
CA HIS A 140 8.25 -3.88 -9.21
C HIS A 140 7.23 -3.23 -8.25
N PHE A 141 7.55 -3.19 -6.95
CA PHE A 141 6.71 -2.68 -5.86
C PHE A 141 7.06 -1.24 -5.44
N ILE A 142 7.81 -0.51 -6.26
CA ILE A 142 7.98 0.93 -6.06
C ILE A 142 6.75 1.64 -6.64
N PHE A 143 6.01 2.28 -5.76
CA PHE A 143 4.96 3.24 -6.08
C PHE A 143 5.50 4.65 -5.98
N ARG A 144 5.11 5.54 -6.90
CA ARG A 144 5.48 6.96 -6.88
C ARG A 144 4.22 7.80 -6.72
N CYS A 145 4.13 8.51 -5.60
CA CYS A 145 3.07 9.47 -5.33
C CYS A 145 3.19 10.70 -6.23
N ILE A 146 2.10 11.46 -6.35
CA ILE A 146 2.00 12.67 -7.17
C ILE A 146 3.05 13.71 -6.78
N ASP A 147 3.29 13.88 -5.48
CA ASP A 147 4.28 14.82 -4.92
C ASP A 147 5.74 14.34 -5.04
N GLY A 148 5.96 13.15 -5.60
CA GLY A 148 7.28 12.55 -5.79
C GLY A 148 7.79 11.71 -4.63
N VAL A 149 7.03 11.56 -3.54
CA VAL A 149 7.30 10.54 -2.50
C VAL A 149 7.25 9.16 -3.14
N LEU A 150 8.17 8.28 -2.75
CA LEU A 150 8.17 6.87 -3.20
C LEU A 150 7.77 5.96 -2.04
N VAL A 151 6.97 4.93 -2.34
CA VAL A 151 6.62 3.86 -1.42
C VAL A 151 7.26 2.57 -1.92
N ASP A 152 8.18 1.99 -1.16
CA ASP A 152 8.79 0.70 -1.45
C ASP A 152 8.04 -0.42 -0.73
N GLY A 153 7.11 -1.06 -1.44
CA GLY A 153 6.28 -2.16 -0.93
C GLY A 153 6.90 -3.55 -1.11
N ASN A 154 8.19 -3.67 -1.41
CA ASN A 154 8.82 -4.97 -1.62
C ASN A 154 9.11 -5.67 -0.28
N ASP A 155 8.45 -6.81 -0.07
CA ASP A 155 8.49 -7.61 1.14
C ASP A 155 9.74 -8.50 1.27
N LYS A 156 10.67 -8.40 0.31
CA LYS A 156 11.85 -9.26 0.16
C LYS A 156 13.16 -8.48 0.11
N GLY A 157 14.26 -9.21 0.33
CA GLY A 157 15.62 -8.72 0.11
C GLY A 157 15.97 -7.44 0.88
N LEU A 158 16.61 -6.51 0.18
CA LEU A 158 17.10 -5.24 0.76
C LEU A 158 15.96 -4.37 1.28
N SER A 159 14.84 -4.27 0.55
CA SER A 159 13.66 -3.50 0.94
C SER A 159 13.09 -3.96 2.28
N LYS A 160 12.90 -5.27 2.46
CA LYS A 160 12.52 -5.88 3.74
C LYS A 160 13.46 -5.51 4.87
N SER A 161 14.77 -5.62 4.64
CA SER A 161 15.80 -5.34 5.63
C SER A 161 15.76 -3.86 6.07
N LEU A 162 15.66 -2.95 5.10
CA LEU A 162 15.56 -1.51 5.36
C LEU A 162 14.28 -1.16 6.12
N TYR A 163 13.14 -1.73 5.75
CA TYR A 163 11.88 -1.51 6.47
C TYR A 163 11.99 -1.90 7.94
N LYS A 164 12.48 -3.12 8.22
CA LYS A 164 12.70 -3.60 9.59
C LYS A 164 13.69 -2.74 10.37
N SER A 165 14.76 -2.29 9.72
CA SER A 165 15.74 -1.40 10.34
C SER A 165 15.11 -0.07 10.76
N CYS A 166 14.34 0.56 9.86
CA CYS A 166 13.66 1.83 10.14
C CYS A 166 12.59 1.66 11.23
N MET A 167 11.81 0.56 11.20
CA MET A 167 10.81 0.28 12.24
C MET A 167 11.46 0.23 13.63
N LYS A 168 12.60 -0.47 13.76
CA LYS A 168 13.33 -0.56 15.04
C LYS A 168 13.90 0.77 15.49
N ARG A 169 14.34 1.61 14.56
CA ARG A 169 14.84 2.96 14.85
C ARG A 169 13.74 3.86 15.41
N ASP A 170 12.54 3.79 14.84
CA ASP A 170 11.46 4.75 15.12
C ASP A 170 10.53 4.27 16.24
N SER A 171 10.58 2.99 16.63
CA SER A 171 9.75 2.43 17.70
C SER A 171 10.21 2.89 19.08
N LEU A 172 9.25 3.23 19.94
CA LEU A 172 9.48 3.66 21.32
C LEU A 172 8.76 2.69 22.25
N TRP A 173 9.51 1.80 22.89
CA TRP A 173 8.92 0.78 23.77
C TRP A 173 7.97 1.42 24.82
N PRO A 174 6.73 0.89 24.99
CA PRO A 174 6.18 -0.35 24.42
C PRO A 174 5.46 -0.18 23.06
N LEU A 175 5.45 1.01 22.46
CA LEU A 175 4.73 1.33 21.23
C LEU A 175 5.60 1.10 19.99
N LEU A 176 5.13 0.23 19.10
CA LEU A 176 5.73 0.04 17.78
C LEU A 176 5.34 1.19 16.84
N ALA A 177 6.28 1.65 16.03
CA ALA A 177 6.07 2.76 15.10
C ALA A 177 5.22 2.38 13.88
N CYS A 178 5.25 1.11 13.47
CA CYS A 178 4.54 0.59 12.31
C CYS A 178 4.35 -0.94 12.42
N ASP A 179 3.50 -1.49 11.56
CA ASP A 179 3.28 -2.93 11.42
C ASP A 179 4.39 -3.58 10.58
N GLU A 180 5.13 -4.55 11.10
CA GLU A 180 6.10 -5.32 10.32
C GLU A 180 5.53 -6.62 9.73
N SER A 181 4.33 -7.03 10.15
CA SER A 181 3.77 -8.34 9.80
C SER A 181 3.34 -8.45 8.33
N TRP A 182 3.12 -7.33 7.63
CA TRP A 182 2.88 -7.33 6.17
C TRP A 182 4.06 -7.87 5.35
N LEU A 183 5.26 -7.98 5.95
CA LEU A 183 6.42 -8.66 5.37
C LEU A 183 6.30 -10.19 5.41
N THR A 184 5.14 -10.72 5.79
CA THR A 184 4.79 -12.14 5.91
C THR A 184 3.47 -12.42 5.18
N ASP A 185 3.10 -13.69 5.05
CA ASP A 185 1.83 -14.07 4.41
C ASP A 185 0.62 -13.81 5.31
N THR A 186 0.81 -13.47 6.60
CA THR A 186 -0.27 -13.27 7.59
C THR A 186 -0.13 -11.90 8.27
N PRO A 187 -0.49 -10.79 7.60
CA PRO A 187 -0.43 -9.46 8.19
C PRO A 187 -1.43 -9.32 9.35
N LEU A 188 -1.06 -8.63 10.43
CA LEU A 188 -1.95 -8.31 11.55
C LEU A 188 -3.11 -7.44 11.08
N CYS A 189 -2.82 -6.41 10.27
CA CYS A 189 -3.83 -5.63 9.58
C CYS A 189 -4.10 -6.26 8.20
N PRO A 190 -5.25 -6.91 7.97
CA PRO A 190 -5.51 -7.60 6.70
C PRO A 190 -5.63 -6.65 5.50
N LEU A 191 -5.75 -5.34 5.72
CA LEU A 191 -5.70 -4.35 4.64
C LEU A 191 -4.31 -4.27 3.99
N SER A 192 -3.23 -4.70 4.66
CA SER A 192 -1.83 -4.49 4.27
C SER A 192 -1.32 -5.42 3.15
N VAL A 193 -2.10 -5.56 2.08
CA VAL A 193 -1.83 -6.47 0.94
C VAL A 193 -1.87 -5.77 -0.42
N GLY A 194 -2.01 -4.45 -0.46
CA GLY A 194 -2.22 -3.67 -1.69
C GLY A 194 -1.09 -3.76 -2.72
N GLN A 195 0.13 -4.10 -2.31
CA GLN A 195 1.28 -4.32 -3.19
C GLN A 195 1.11 -5.54 -4.11
N TYR A 196 0.25 -6.51 -3.74
CA TYR A 196 -0.03 -7.70 -4.55
C TYR A 196 -1.20 -7.54 -5.51
N VAL A 197 -1.86 -6.38 -5.52
CA VAL A 197 -2.91 -6.12 -6.50
C VAL A 197 -2.30 -6.02 -7.89
N ASN A 198 -2.69 -6.93 -8.77
CA ASN A 198 -2.15 -7.01 -10.11
C ASN A 198 -2.69 -5.92 -11.02
N ASN A 199 -1.98 -5.71 -12.13
CA ASN A 199 -2.44 -4.81 -13.17
C ASN A 199 -3.53 -5.44 -14.02
N HIS A 200 -4.53 -4.62 -14.33
CA HIS A 200 -5.54 -4.95 -15.32
C HIS A 200 -4.92 -5.22 -16.70
N ASN A 201 -5.68 -5.92 -17.54
CA ASN A 201 -5.42 -6.03 -18.97
C ASN A 201 -6.77 -6.10 -19.72
N LYS A 202 -6.74 -6.31 -21.04
CA LYS A 202 -7.96 -6.35 -21.85
C LYS A 202 -8.96 -7.42 -21.41
N LYS A 203 -8.50 -8.53 -20.83
CA LYS A 203 -9.34 -9.64 -20.36
C LYS A 203 -9.82 -9.43 -18.92
N TYR A 204 -8.99 -8.82 -18.09
CA TYR A 204 -9.25 -8.57 -16.67
C TYR A 204 -9.24 -7.06 -16.44
N PRO A 205 -10.39 -6.37 -16.56
CA PRO A 205 -10.47 -4.91 -16.44
C PRO A 205 -10.18 -4.45 -15.00
N ALA A 206 -9.76 -3.19 -14.86
CA ALA A 206 -9.53 -2.61 -13.54
C ALA A 206 -10.85 -2.48 -12.78
N ASN A 207 -10.84 -2.89 -11.52
CA ASN A 207 -11.95 -2.75 -10.59
C ASN A 207 -11.55 -2.01 -9.31
N VAL A 208 -10.28 -1.65 -9.17
CA VAL A 208 -9.75 -0.78 -8.11
C VAL A 208 -8.80 0.27 -8.67
N ALA A 209 -8.67 1.40 -7.98
CA ALA A 209 -7.73 2.47 -8.29
C ALA A 209 -6.93 2.87 -7.06
N TYR A 210 -5.69 3.32 -7.27
CA TYR A 210 -4.87 3.89 -6.20
C TYR A 210 -5.37 5.29 -5.85
N GLN A 211 -5.46 5.57 -4.56
CA GLN A 211 -5.74 6.89 -4.04
C GLN A 211 -4.78 7.22 -2.90
N GLU A 212 -4.24 8.44 -2.92
CA GLU A 212 -3.30 8.93 -1.94
C GLU A 212 -4.04 9.68 -0.83
N PHE A 213 -3.70 9.36 0.40
CA PHE A 213 -4.21 10.00 1.61
C PHE A 213 -3.04 10.46 2.46
N SER A 214 -3.31 11.40 3.35
CA SER A 214 -2.30 11.85 4.31
C SER A 214 -2.88 11.75 5.72
N LEU A 215 -2.16 11.14 6.66
CA LEU A 215 -2.66 11.02 8.03
C LEU A 215 -2.63 12.37 8.75
N PRO A 216 -3.58 12.59 9.68
CA PRO A 216 -3.54 13.76 10.54
C PRO A 216 -2.36 13.66 11.53
N ALA A 217 -1.80 14.80 11.93
CA ALA A 217 -0.60 14.84 12.76
C ALA A 217 -0.83 14.24 14.17
N ASP A 218 -2.06 14.32 14.66
CA ASP A 218 -2.54 13.80 15.94
C ASP A 218 -3.04 12.35 15.87
N PHE A 219 -2.76 11.63 14.77
CA PHE A 219 -3.15 10.23 14.64
C PHE A 219 -2.65 9.39 15.84
N PRO A 220 -3.51 8.61 16.52
CA PRO A 220 -3.19 7.97 17.80
C PRO A 220 -1.93 7.09 17.74
N ALA A 221 -0.98 7.36 18.62
CA ALA A 221 0.32 6.68 18.61
C ALA A 221 0.20 5.15 18.75
N HIS A 222 -0.72 4.66 19.59
CA HIS A 222 -0.93 3.22 19.80
C HIS A 222 -1.54 2.51 18.59
N LEU A 223 -2.21 3.21 17.67
CA LEU A 223 -2.76 2.61 16.45
C LEU A 223 -1.73 2.52 15.33
N ARG A 224 -0.61 3.26 15.42
CA ARG A 224 0.45 3.24 14.41
C ARG A 224 1.08 1.85 14.24
N GLN A 225 1.07 1.02 15.29
CA GLN A 225 1.54 -0.37 15.23
C GLN A 225 0.82 -1.26 14.20
N TYR A 226 -0.31 -0.82 13.65
CA TYR A 226 -1.09 -1.52 12.63
C TYR A 226 -0.98 -0.88 11.23
N LEU A 227 -0.28 0.25 11.10
CA LEU A 227 -0.05 0.91 9.82
C LEU A 227 1.14 0.27 9.10
N PRO A 228 1.01 -0.15 7.83
CA PRO A 228 2.08 -0.84 7.14
C PRO A 228 3.05 0.13 6.45
N ILE A 229 3.24 1.32 7.02
CA ILE A 229 4.01 2.41 6.45
C ILE A 229 5.04 2.86 7.46
N ASN A 230 6.28 3.06 7.02
CA ASN A 230 7.28 3.76 7.82
C ASN A 230 8.15 4.65 6.93
N PHE A 231 9.00 5.46 7.54
CA PHE A 231 9.87 6.39 6.86
C PHE A 231 11.30 5.89 6.71
N TYR A 232 11.89 6.05 5.54
CA TYR A 232 13.31 5.72 5.30
C TYR A 232 14.23 6.61 6.14
N SER A 233 14.17 7.92 5.98
CA SER A 233 15.00 8.86 6.74
C SER A 233 14.42 9.11 8.13
N SER A 234 15.27 9.23 9.16
CA SER A 234 14.89 9.73 10.49
C SER A 234 14.85 11.25 10.56
N ILE A 235 15.40 11.93 9.55
CA ILE A 235 15.49 13.37 9.54
C ILE A 235 14.08 13.91 9.31
N LEU A 236 13.62 14.72 10.27
CA LEU A 236 12.56 15.69 10.05
C LEU A 236 13.10 16.73 9.07
N ASN A 237 13.27 16.36 7.80
CA ASN A 237 13.50 17.35 6.76
C ASN A 237 12.21 18.12 6.67
N VAL A 238 12.20 19.27 7.35
CA VAL A 238 11.16 20.28 7.28
C VAL A 238 11.77 21.42 6.47
N PRO A 239 11.87 21.34 5.13
CA PRO A 239 11.91 22.56 4.37
C PRO A 239 10.59 23.29 4.70
N GLU A 240 10.68 24.52 5.24
CA GLU A 240 9.55 25.46 5.33
C GLU A 240 8.45 25.18 6.39
N GLY A 241 8.77 24.54 7.52
CA GLY A 241 7.83 24.42 8.64
C GLY A 241 6.69 23.38 8.46
N LEU A 242 6.62 22.65 7.34
CA LEU A 242 5.65 21.57 7.17
C LEU A 242 6.03 20.32 7.95
N HIS A 243 5.22 19.96 8.96
CA HIS A 243 5.33 18.67 9.63
C HIS A 243 5.28 17.52 8.62
N ARG A 244 6.20 16.57 8.77
CA ARG A 244 6.27 15.37 7.93
C ARG A 244 4.98 14.56 8.05
N GLN A 245 4.11 14.66 7.05
CA GLN A 245 2.85 13.94 7.03
C GLN A 245 3.06 12.50 6.56
N VAL A 246 2.42 11.54 7.23
CA VAL A 246 2.46 10.13 6.79
C VAL A 246 1.55 9.99 5.58
N LYS A 247 2.14 9.76 4.40
CA LYS A 247 1.42 9.39 3.19
C LYS A 247 0.96 7.93 3.28
N ILE A 248 -0.31 7.69 2.98
CA ILE A 248 -0.86 6.36 2.81
C ILE A 248 -1.40 6.27 1.38
N VAL A 249 -1.05 5.20 0.69
CA VAL A 249 -1.68 4.85 -0.58
C VAL A 249 -2.66 3.72 -0.29
N ALA A 250 -3.92 3.91 -0.63
CA ALA A 250 -4.93 2.86 -0.55
C ALA A 250 -5.45 2.51 -1.94
N LEU A 251 -6.04 1.33 -2.07
CA LEU A 251 -6.82 0.96 -3.23
C LEU A 251 -8.30 1.14 -2.90
N VAL A 252 -9.02 1.77 -3.83
CA VAL A 252 -10.44 2.08 -3.72
C VAL A 252 -11.18 1.41 -4.87
N SER A 253 -12.30 0.76 -4.57
CA SER A 253 -13.12 0.08 -5.57
C SER A 253 -13.78 1.06 -6.56
N LEU A 254 -13.69 0.74 -7.84
CA LEU A 254 -14.34 1.47 -8.93
C LEU A 254 -15.79 1.03 -9.14
N ASP A 255 -16.11 -0.20 -8.72
CA ASP A 255 -17.43 -0.80 -8.79
C ASP A 255 -17.61 -1.83 -7.66
N SER A 256 -18.79 -2.43 -7.56
CA SER A 256 -19.05 -3.56 -6.66
C SER A 256 -18.19 -4.77 -7.05
N ILE A 257 -17.53 -5.39 -6.08
CA ILE A 257 -16.66 -6.56 -6.28
C ILE A 257 -17.12 -7.70 -5.38
N HIS A 258 -17.48 -8.83 -5.97
CA HIS A 258 -18.07 -9.98 -5.30
C HIS A 258 -17.01 -11.01 -4.87
N CYS A 259 -17.36 -11.81 -3.87
CA CYS A 259 -16.61 -12.98 -3.44
C CYS A 259 -16.17 -13.86 -4.63
N GLY A 260 -14.90 -14.26 -4.62
CA GLY A 260 -14.23 -15.01 -5.67
C GLY A 260 -13.58 -14.16 -6.76
N GLN A 261 -13.82 -12.85 -6.81
CA GLN A 261 -13.19 -11.96 -7.80
C GLN A 261 -11.83 -11.44 -7.31
N GLU A 262 -10.86 -11.39 -8.23
CA GLU A 262 -9.55 -10.79 -8.01
C GLU A 262 -9.60 -9.26 -8.24
N LEU A 263 -8.82 -8.53 -7.45
CA LEU A 263 -8.62 -7.09 -7.60
C LEU A 263 -7.57 -6.82 -8.68
N PHE A 264 -7.91 -5.91 -9.59
CA PHE A 264 -7.04 -5.44 -10.66
C PHE A 264 -7.00 -3.92 -10.67
N SER A 265 -5.80 -3.36 -10.65
CA SER A 265 -5.58 -1.93 -10.69
C SER A 265 -5.25 -1.43 -12.09
N SER A 266 -5.55 -0.16 -12.35
CA SER A 266 -4.91 0.59 -13.43
C SER A 266 -3.65 1.27 -12.91
N TYR A 267 -2.46 0.74 -13.24
CA TYR A 267 -1.17 1.40 -12.91
C TYR A 267 -0.92 2.74 -13.63
N PHE A 268 -1.96 3.38 -14.16
CA PHE A 268 -1.85 4.71 -14.74
C PHE A 268 -2.34 5.73 -13.72
N THR A 269 -1.45 6.21 -12.86
CA THR A 269 -1.45 7.63 -12.49
C THR A 269 -1.06 8.41 -13.75
N LEU A 270 -1.99 8.48 -14.71
CA LEU A 270 -2.02 9.51 -15.74
C LEU A 270 -3.44 10.05 -15.71
N VAL A 271 -3.57 11.11 -14.94
CA VAL A 271 -4.73 11.99 -14.89
C VAL A 271 -5.15 12.33 -16.33
N ASN A 272 -6.35 11.93 -16.72
CA ASN A 272 -7.11 12.47 -17.84
C ASN A 272 -8.33 13.12 -17.18
N SER A 273 -8.61 14.41 -17.38
CA SER A 273 -8.87 15.01 -18.69
C SER A 273 -8.36 16.45 -18.75
#